data_AF-A0A933X375-F1
#
_entry.id   AF-A0A933X375-F1
#
_cell.length_a   1.000
_cell.length_b   1.000
_cell.length_c   1.000
_cell.angle_alpha   90.00
_cell.angle_beta   90.00
_cell.angle_gamma   90.00
#
_symmetry.space_group_name_H-M   'P 1'
#
loop_
_entity.id
_entity.type
_entity.pdbx_description
1 polymer ?
#
loop_
_entity_poly.entity_id
_entity_poly.type
_entity_poly.pdbx_seq_one_letter_code
_entity_poly.pdbx_strand_id
1 'polypeptide(L)'
;MTSPPSTVAELELRLAALAERARRARMRHSEGEYPPLDEVQPVLAALVAAYRVADEAERARMRSCLRGKIDAQMWLLWVAGEWARGHAERRGADDFENALSALSLEDNGFDARDTYLALGVIWHRAHRSGGHLVPAIERVAALSSTGESGFAAFLLGLEQSSFLREDVLPHLTAETLPYEAEE
;
A
#
# COMPACT_ATOMS: atom_id res chain seq x y z
N MET A 1 18.53 -20.91 -10.60
CA MET A 1 17.78 -21.66 -9.57
C MET A 1 16.82 -20.68 -8.92
N THR A 2 15.53 -20.74 -9.27
CA THR A 2 14.50 -19.94 -8.61
C THR A 2 14.16 -20.61 -7.28
N SER A 3 14.31 -19.88 -6.17
CA SER A 3 13.83 -20.34 -4.86
C SER A 3 12.35 -20.74 -4.96
N PRO A 4 11.89 -21.76 -4.23
CA PRO A 4 10.46 -22.10 -4.20
C PRO A 4 9.65 -20.88 -3.76
N PRO A 5 8.40 -20.72 -4.25
CA PRO A 5 7.54 -19.64 -3.79
C PRO A 5 7.36 -19.76 -2.27
N SER A 6 7.74 -18.72 -1.53
CA SER A 6 7.56 -18.68 -0.08
C SER A 6 6.07 -18.80 0.24
N THR A 7 5.72 -19.62 1.23
CA THR A 7 4.33 -19.72 1.70
C THR A 7 3.90 -18.41 2.36
N VAL A 8 2.59 -18.13 2.42
CA VAL A 8 2.08 -16.92 3.11
C VAL A 8 2.56 -16.86 4.56
N ALA A 9 2.59 -18.00 5.25
CA ALA A 9 3.09 -18.09 6.63
C ALA A 9 4.58 -17.74 6.74
N GLU A 10 5.41 -18.14 5.78
CA GLU A 10 6.83 -17.74 5.74
C GLU A 10 6.98 -16.25 5.47
N LEU A 11 6.17 -15.67 4.60
CA LEU A 11 6.17 -14.23 4.32
C LEU A 11 5.77 -13.42 5.55
N GLU A 12 4.71 -13.83 6.25
CA GLU A 12 4.26 -13.23 7.51
C GLU A 12 5.34 -13.30 8.58
N LEU A 13 6.01 -14.45 8.73
CA LEU A 13 7.10 -14.63 9.69
C LEU A 13 8.29 -13.72 9.38
N ARG A 14 8.69 -13.64 8.10
CA ARG A 14 9.77 -12.76 7.64
C ARG A 14 9.43 -11.30 7.89
N LEU A 15 8.22 -10.87 7.55
CA LEU A 15 7.77 -9.51 7.77
C LEU A 15 7.71 -9.17 9.26
N ALA A 16 7.23 -10.09 10.10
CA ALA A 16 7.24 -9.90 11.55
C ALA A 16 8.65 -9.73 12.12
N ALA A 17 9.62 -10.51 11.63
CA ALA A 17 11.03 -10.37 12.02
C ALA A 17 11.62 -9.00 11.61
N LEU A 18 11.32 -8.55 10.39
CA LEU A 18 11.71 -7.22 9.91
C LEU A 18 11.09 -6.11 10.75
N ALA A 19 9.79 -6.17 11.01
CA ALA A 19 9.07 -5.19 11.82
C ALA A 19 9.62 -5.14 13.27
N GLU A 20 9.96 -6.28 13.86
CA GLU A 20 10.59 -6.31 15.18
C GLU A 20 12.00 -5.72 15.17
N ARG A 21 12.78 -5.94 14.11
CA ARG A 21 14.09 -5.28 13.92
C ARG A 21 13.94 -3.77 13.81
N ALA A 22 13.01 -3.30 12.98
CA ALA A 22 12.68 -1.88 12.84
C ALA A 22 12.25 -1.25 14.17
N ARG A 23 11.34 -1.90 14.91
CA ARG A 23 10.89 -1.46 16.23
C ARG A 23 12.04 -1.26 17.20
N ARG A 24 12.95 -2.25 17.26
CA ARG A 24 14.15 -2.19 18.10
C ARG A 24 15.10 -1.07 17.68
N ALA A 25 15.32 -0.90 16.38
CA ALA A 25 16.16 0.17 15.84
C ALA A 25 15.59 1.55 16.19
N ARG A 26 14.27 1.78 16.05
CA ARG A 26 13.62 3.03 16.46
C ARG A 26 13.73 3.29 17.96
N MET A 27 13.48 2.29 18.80
CA MET A 27 13.64 2.42 20.25
C MET A 27 15.06 2.76 20.69
N ARG A 28 16.07 2.37 19.89
CA ARG A 28 17.48 2.68 20.12
C ARG A 28 17.96 3.93 19.39
N HIS A 29 17.11 4.58 18.59
CA HIS A 29 17.51 5.66 17.67
C HIS A 29 18.70 5.28 16.77
N SER A 30 18.73 4.04 16.30
CA SER A 30 19.83 3.49 15.50
C SER A 30 19.42 3.26 14.05
N GLU A 31 19.59 4.29 13.21
CA GLU A 31 19.24 4.24 11.78
C GLU A 31 19.95 3.12 11.03
N GLY A 32 21.23 2.85 11.34
CA GLY A 32 22.02 1.79 10.70
C GLY A 32 21.54 0.36 11.00
N GLU A 33 20.64 0.18 11.98
CA GLU A 33 20.02 -1.10 12.29
C GLU A 33 18.60 -1.23 11.73
N TYR A 34 18.03 -0.14 11.21
CA TYR A 34 16.71 -0.14 10.59
C TYR A 34 16.77 -0.95 9.28
N PRO A 35 15.79 -1.85 9.02
CA PRO A 35 15.74 -2.58 7.78
C PRO A 35 15.78 -1.66 6.55
N PRO A 36 16.74 -1.84 5.64
CA PRO A 36 16.74 -1.09 4.40
C PRO A 36 15.57 -1.56 3.51
N LEU A 37 15.06 -0.64 2.69
CA LEU A 37 13.84 -0.89 1.91
C LEU A 37 14.01 -2.02 0.89
N ASP A 38 15.21 -2.21 0.34
CA ASP A 38 15.56 -3.30 -0.58
C ASP A 38 15.41 -4.70 0.06
N GLU A 39 15.55 -4.82 1.38
CA GLU A 39 15.29 -6.05 2.13
C GLU A 39 13.80 -6.28 2.38
N VAL A 40 13.05 -5.19 2.61
CA VAL A 40 11.62 -5.23 2.97
C VAL A 40 10.73 -5.41 1.74
N GLN A 41 11.03 -4.68 0.65
CA GLN A 41 10.19 -4.58 -0.54
C GLN A 41 9.87 -5.94 -1.19
N PRO A 42 10.82 -6.88 -1.35
CA PRO A 42 10.51 -8.20 -1.92
C PRO A 42 9.52 -9.01 -1.07
N VAL A 43 9.57 -8.86 0.26
CA VAL A 43 8.64 -9.54 1.17
C VAL A 43 7.24 -8.94 1.03
N LEU A 44 7.12 -7.62 1.00
CA LEU A 44 5.84 -6.93 0.80
C LEU A 44 5.24 -7.21 -0.57
N ALA A 45 6.05 -7.19 -1.63
CA ALA A 45 5.59 -7.51 -2.98
C ALA A 45 5.01 -8.93 -3.06
N ALA A 46 5.70 -9.92 -2.47
CA ALA A 46 5.21 -11.29 -2.41
C ALA A 46 3.94 -11.41 -1.55
N LEU A 47 3.85 -10.67 -0.44
CA LEU A 47 2.67 -10.67 0.43
C LEU A 47 1.45 -10.06 -0.27
N VAL A 48 1.62 -8.95 -1.00
CA VAL A 48 0.57 -8.32 -1.80
C VAL A 48 0.11 -9.23 -2.94
N ALA A 49 1.05 -9.90 -3.62
CA ALA A 49 0.71 -10.89 -4.65
C ALA A 49 -0.11 -12.05 -4.07
N ALA A 50 0.26 -12.58 -2.90
CA ALA A 50 -0.51 -13.59 -2.21
C ALA A 50 -1.90 -13.08 -1.78
N TYR A 51 -1.99 -11.84 -1.28
CA TYR A 51 -3.24 -11.22 -0.84
C TYR A 51 -4.27 -11.12 -1.98
N ARG A 52 -3.82 -10.80 -3.21
CA ARG A 52 -4.69 -10.67 -4.39
C ARG A 52 -5.38 -11.98 -4.80
N VAL A 53 -4.76 -13.13 -4.52
CA VAL A 53 -5.28 -14.45 -4.93
C VAL A 53 -5.81 -15.29 -3.76
N ALA A 54 -5.59 -14.83 -2.53
CA ALA A 54 -6.05 -15.46 -1.30
C ALA A 54 -7.58 -15.56 -1.25
N ASP A 55 -8.12 -16.43 -0.39
CA ASP A 55 -9.54 -16.38 -0.03
C ASP A 55 -9.83 -15.31 1.03
N GLU A 56 -11.10 -15.12 1.40
CA GLU A 56 -11.48 -14.09 2.37
C GLU A 56 -10.92 -14.35 3.78
N ALA A 57 -10.84 -15.62 4.20
CA ALA A 57 -10.32 -15.96 5.52
C ALA A 57 -8.81 -15.71 5.59
N GLU A 58 -8.08 -16.04 4.53
CA GLU A 58 -6.66 -15.74 4.37
C GLU A 58 -6.41 -14.23 4.33
N ARG A 59 -7.16 -13.46 3.55
CA ARG A 59 -7.04 -12.00 3.51
C ARG A 59 -7.28 -11.37 4.89
N ALA A 60 -8.33 -11.80 5.60
CA ALA A 60 -8.61 -11.33 6.96
C ALA A 60 -7.47 -11.65 7.94
N ARG A 61 -6.88 -12.86 7.83
CA ARG A 61 -5.71 -13.26 8.63
C ARG A 61 -4.49 -12.39 8.33
N MET A 62 -4.21 -12.12 7.05
CA MET A 62 -3.07 -11.29 6.64
C MET A 62 -3.20 -9.85 7.15
N ARG A 63 -4.38 -9.23 7.02
CA ARG A 63 -4.68 -7.90 7.61
C ARG A 63 -4.49 -7.91 9.13
N SER A 64 -5.02 -8.93 9.81
CA SER A 64 -4.87 -9.09 11.27
C SER A 64 -3.40 -9.24 11.69
N CYS A 65 -2.58 -9.93 10.90
CA CYS A 65 -1.16 -10.09 11.15
C CYS A 65 -0.42 -8.74 11.14
N LEU A 66 -0.87 -7.75 10.38
CA LEU A 66 -0.23 -6.44 10.28
C LEU A 66 -0.71 -5.44 11.31
N ARG A 67 -1.86 -5.70 11.94
CA ARG A 67 -2.48 -4.80 12.91
C ARG A 67 -1.53 -4.48 14.05
N GLY A 68 -1.33 -3.18 14.30
CA GLY A 68 -0.46 -2.67 15.36
C GLY A 68 1.05 -2.76 15.06
N LYS A 69 1.45 -3.19 13.86
CA LYS A 69 2.85 -3.20 13.41
C LYS A 69 3.12 -1.95 12.58
N ILE A 70 3.35 -0.83 13.28
CA ILE A 70 3.55 0.51 12.69
C ILE A 70 4.50 0.48 11.49
N ASP A 71 5.66 -0.17 11.60
CA ASP A 71 6.64 -0.22 10.50
C ASP A 71 6.13 -0.92 9.26
N ALA A 72 5.46 -2.06 9.46
CA ALA A 72 4.92 -2.82 8.34
C ALA A 72 3.82 -2.04 7.63
N GLN A 73 3.00 -1.29 8.39
CA GLN A 73 1.96 -0.43 7.83
C GLN A 73 2.57 0.77 7.08
N MET A 74 3.58 1.45 7.67
CA MET A 74 4.31 2.53 6.99
C MET A 74 5.00 2.04 5.70
N TRP A 75 5.63 0.87 5.73
CA TRP A 75 6.25 0.31 4.53
C TRP A 75 5.22 -0.03 3.45
N LEU A 76 4.00 -0.46 3.81
CA LEU A 76 2.91 -0.67 2.85
C LEU A 76 2.49 0.64 2.16
N LEU A 77 2.40 1.74 2.91
CA LEU A 77 2.15 3.07 2.34
C LEU A 77 3.27 3.47 1.37
N TRP A 78 4.53 3.28 1.75
CA TRP A 78 5.68 3.62 0.91
C TRP A 78 5.75 2.80 -0.38
N VAL A 79 5.61 1.46 -0.29
CA VAL A 79 5.64 0.62 -1.51
C VAL A 79 4.43 0.88 -2.40
N ALA A 80 3.27 1.25 -1.86
CA ALA A 80 2.13 1.68 -2.66
C ALA A 80 2.47 2.96 -3.46
N GLY A 81 3.11 3.95 -2.82
CA GLY A 81 3.62 5.15 -3.47
C GLY A 81 4.66 4.84 -4.56
N GLU A 82 5.63 3.97 -4.27
CA GLU A 82 6.63 3.54 -5.26
C GLU A 82 6.03 2.80 -6.46
N TRP A 83 5.01 1.96 -6.23
CA TRP A 83 4.30 1.30 -7.32
C TRP A 83 3.58 2.30 -8.22
N ALA A 84 2.88 3.26 -7.63
CA ALA A 84 2.22 4.33 -8.37
C ALA A 84 3.21 5.21 -9.16
N ARG A 85 4.32 5.63 -8.55
CA ARG A 85 5.32 6.50 -9.18
C ARG A 85 6.05 5.80 -10.32
N GLY A 86 6.45 4.55 -10.13
CA GLY A 86 7.18 3.79 -11.15
C GLY A 86 6.31 3.24 -12.29
N HIS A 87 4.99 3.44 -12.27
CA HIS A 87 4.08 2.94 -13.31
C HIS A 87 4.43 3.43 -14.72
N ALA A 88 4.79 4.71 -14.85
CA ALA A 88 5.16 5.30 -16.14
C ALA A 88 6.40 4.62 -16.78
N GLU A 89 7.32 4.13 -15.94
CA GLU A 89 8.57 3.49 -16.35
C GLU A 89 8.38 1.99 -16.60
N ARG A 90 7.64 1.30 -15.72
CA ARG A 90 7.45 -0.16 -15.77
C ARG A 90 6.41 -0.60 -16.78
N ARG A 91 5.46 0.27 -17.16
CA ARG A 91 4.30 -0.05 -18.02
C ARG A 91 3.56 -1.32 -17.57
N GLY A 92 3.60 -1.64 -16.28
CA GLY A 92 2.90 -2.77 -15.71
C GLY A 92 1.41 -2.44 -15.63
N ALA A 93 0.56 -3.25 -16.27
CA ALA A 93 -0.90 -3.09 -16.20
C ALA A 93 -1.44 -3.15 -14.76
N ASP A 94 -0.67 -3.75 -13.85
CA ASP A 94 -1.08 -4.09 -12.49
C ASP A 94 -0.50 -3.15 -11.41
N ASP A 95 0.33 -2.15 -11.77
CA ASP A 95 1.01 -1.34 -10.75
C ASP A 95 0.03 -0.60 -9.82
N PHE A 96 -1.08 -0.07 -10.36
CA PHE A 96 -2.12 0.55 -9.54
C PHE A 96 -2.89 -0.46 -8.71
N GLU A 97 -3.15 -1.67 -9.22
CA GLU A 97 -3.78 -2.73 -8.43
C GLU A 97 -2.88 -3.20 -7.29
N ASN A 98 -1.57 -3.30 -7.52
CA ASN A 98 -0.60 -3.64 -6.49
C ASN A 98 -0.56 -2.55 -5.41
N ALA A 99 -0.51 -1.27 -5.82
CA ALA A 99 -0.56 -0.13 -4.90
C ALA A 99 -1.83 -0.13 -4.05
N LEU A 100 -3.00 -0.25 -4.68
CA LEU A 100 -4.27 -0.33 -3.98
C LEU A 100 -4.37 -1.58 -3.09
N SER A 101 -3.83 -2.72 -3.52
CA SER A 101 -3.81 -3.96 -2.73
C SER A 101 -2.89 -3.86 -1.51
N ALA A 102 -1.77 -3.12 -1.60
CA ALA A 102 -0.95 -2.80 -0.43
C ALA A 102 -1.74 -1.96 0.59
N LEU A 103 -2.47 -0.94 0.14
CA LEU A 103 -3.30 -0.13 1.03
C LEU A 103 -4.48 -0.93 1.61
N SER A 104 -5.07 -1.84 0.84
CA SER A 104 -6.11 -2.76 1.31
C SER A 104 -5.60 -3.73 2.37
N LEU A 105 -4.35 -4.18 2.23
CA LEU A 105 -3.68 -5.03 3.20
C LEU A 105 -3.28 -4.24 4.47
N GLU A 106 -2.94 -2.96 4.33
CA GLU A 106 -2.69 -2.01 5.42
C GLU A 106 -3.97 -1.70 6.22
N ASP A 107 -5.12 -1.64 5.53
CA ASP A 107 -6.48 -1.60 6.08
C ASP A 107 -6.76 -0.38 6.98
N ASN A 108 -6.22 0.79 6.62
CA ASN A 108 -6.29 2.04 7.42
C ASN A 108 -5.75 1.87 8.85
N GLY A 109 -4.84 0.94 9.06
CA GLY A 109 -4.37 0.53 10.37
C GLY A 109 -3.30 1.44 11.00
N PHE A 110 -2.66 2.32 10.23
CA PHE A 110 -1.69 3.31 10.75
C PHE A 110 -2.34 4.67 11.04
N ASP A 111 -2.57 5.47 10.00
CA ASP A 111 -3.31 6.74 10.05
C ASP A 111 -4.08 6.88 8.73
N ALA A 112 -5.41 7.01 8.81
CA ALA A 112 -6.27 7.14 7.63
C ALA A 112 -5.90 8.37 6.77
N ARG A 113 -5.28 9.40 7.36
CA ARG A 113 -4.79 10.57 6.61
C ARG A 113 -3.65 10.19 5.68
N ASP A 114 -2.68 9.40 6.15
CA ASP A 114 -1.57 8.96 5.32
C ASP A 114 -2.06 8.01 4.21
N THR A 115 -3.07 7.20 4.51
CA THR A 115 -3.73 6.37 3.49
C THR A 115 -4.44 7.22 2.42
N TYR A 116 -5.07 8.34 2.79
CA TYR A 116 -5.58 9.31 1.82
C TYR A 116 -4.46 9.93 0.98
N LEU A 117 -3.35 10.37 1.59
CA LEU A 117 -2.22 10.94 0.86
C LEU A 117 -1.67 9.94 -0.18
N ALA A 118 -1.50 8.67 0.21
CA ALA A 118 -1.08 7.60 -0.69
C ALA A 118 -2.09 7.35 -1.82
N LEU A 119 -3.40 7.33 -1.53
CA LEU A 119 -4.44 7.23 -2.55
C LEU A 119 -4.43 8.41 -3.53
N GLY A 120 -4.19 9.63 -3.03
CA GLY A 120 -4.07 10.81 -3.88
C GLY A 120 -2.89 10.72 -4.82
N VAL A 121 -1.74 10.18 -4.38
CA VAL A 121 -0.60 9.88 -5.27
C VAL A 121 -1.01 8.85 -6.32
N ILE A 122 -1.64 7.75 -5.94
CA ILE A 122 -2.12 6.72 -6.89
C ILE A 122 -3.04 7.34 -7.95
N TRP A 123 -4.00 8.16 -7.52
CA TRP A 123 -4.93 8.87 -8.39
C TRP A 123 -4.23 9.81 -9.37
N HIS A 124 -3.33 10.65 -8.85
CA HIS A 124 -2.57 11.60 -9.64
C HIS A 124 -1.71 10.90 -10.69
N ARG A 125 -1.00 9.85 -10.32
CA ARG A 125 -0.16 9.06 -11.25
C ARG A 125 -1.00 8.35 -12.30
N ALA A 126 -2.14 7.77 -11.93
CA ALA A 126 -3.07 7.15 -12.87
C ALA A 126 -3.62 8.17 -13.88
N HIS A 127 -4.02 9.35 -13.43
CA HIS A 127 -4.47 10.40 -14.34
C HIS A 127 -3.36 10.82 -15.31
N ARG A 128 -2.14 11.08 -14.81
CA ARG A 128 -1.01 11.53 -15.63
C ARG A 128 -0.54 10.49 -16.64
N SER A 129 -0.66 9.20 -16.34
CA SER A 129 -0.32 8.12 -17.29
C SER A 129 -1.45 7.82 -18.27
N GLY A 130 -2.62 8.46 -18.15
CA GLY A 130 -3.82 8.10 -18.92
C GLY A 130 -4.43 6.75 -18.50
N GLY A 131 -4.06 6.24 -17.32
CA GLY A 131 -4.56 4.98 -16.77
C GLY A 131 -5.99 5.09 -16.24
N HIS A 132 -6.72 3.99 -16.30
CA HIS A 132 -8.07 3.88 -15.75
C HIS A 132 -8.00 3.33 -14.32
N LEU A 133 -8.09 4.21 -13.33
CA LEU A 133 -8.00 3.81 -11.92
C LEU A 133 -9.29 3.16 -11.39
N VAL A 134 -10.46 3.62 -11.86
CA VAL A 134 -11.77 3.14 -11.35
C VAL A 134 -11.93 1.61 -11.42
N PRO A 135 -11.61 0.93 -12.54
CA PRO A 135 -11.69 -0.53 -12.58
C PRO A 135 -10.75 -1.22 -11.58
N ALA A 136 -9.58 -0.64 -11.31
CA ALA A 136 -8.65 -1.19 -10.32
C ALA A 136 -9.18 -0.99 -8.89
N ILE A 137 -9.79 0.17 -8.61
CA ILE A 137 -10.49 0.44 -7.35
C ILE A 137 -11.60 -0.60 -7.12
N GLU A 138 -12.46 -0.84 -8.11
CA GLU A 138 -13.56 -1.81 -7.99
C GLU A 138 -13.04 -3.23 -7.70
N ARG A 139 -12.00 -3.66 -8.43
CA ARG A 139 -11.38 -4.97 -8.21
C ARG A 139 -10.79 -5.11 -6.82
N VAL A 140 -10.06 -4.10 -6.34
CA VAL A 140 -9.43 -4.18 -5.01
C VAL A 140 -10.45 -3.99 -3.89
N ALA A 141 -11.49 -3.17 -4.07
CA ALA A 141 -12.59 -3.04 -3.12
C ALA A 141 -13.28 -4.39 -2.88
N ALA A 142 -13.44 -5.22 -3.92
CA ALA A 142 -13.99 -6.58 -3.79
C ALA A 142 -13.13 -7.55 -2.96
N LEU A 143 -11.84 -7.25 -2.76
CA LEU A 143 -10.91 -8.03 -1.94
C LEU A 143 -10.71 -7.44 -0.53
N SER A 144 -11.16 -6.20 -0.33
CA SER A 144 -10.87 -5.41 0.86
C SER A 144 -11.78 -5.77 2.04
N SER A 145 -11.40 -5.31 3.25
CA SER A 145 -12.27 -5.43 4.41
C SER A 145 -13.63 -4.74 4.17
N THR A 146 -14.70 -5.35 4.66
CA THR A 146 -16.09 -4.90 4.45
C THR A 146 -16.70 -4.30 5.72
N GLY A 147 -17.88 -3.68 5.60
CA GLY A 147 -18.55 -2.93 6.67
C GLY A 147 -18.43 -1.41 6.50
N GLU A 148 -19.15 -0.64 7.31
CA GLU A 148 -19.21 0.83 7.19
C GLU A 148 -17.86 1.52 7.39
N SER A 149 -16.96 0.91 8.17
CA SER A 149 -15.58 1.37 8.38
C SER A 149 -14.54 0.52 7.64
N GLY A 150 -14.98 -0.36 6.73
CA GLY A 150 -14.09 -1.23 5.96
C GLY A 150 -13.38 -0.48 4.84
N PHE A 151 -12.20 -0.95 4.46
CA PHE A 151 -11.40 -0.36 3.40
C PHE A 151 -12.10 -0.40 2.03
N ALA A 152 -13.00 -1.37 1.79
CA ALA A 152 -13.83 -1.40 0.59
C ALA A 152 -14.70 -0.14 0.47
N ALA A 153 -15.38 0.25 1.54
CA ALA A 153 -16.22 1.46 1.57
C ALA A 153 -15.35 2.72 1.44
N PHE A 154 -14.18 2.73 2.06
CA PHE A 154 -13.21 3.81 1.96
C PHE A 154 -12.74 4.06 0.52
N LEU A 155 -12.37 2.98 -0.20
CA LEU A 155 -11.96 3.04 -1.61
C LEU A 155 -13.11 3.54 -2.51
N LEU A 156 -14.31 2.97 -2.36
CA LEU A 156 -15.46 3.31 -3.19
C LEU A 156 -15.98 4.73 -2.91
N GLY A 157 -15.73 5.26 -1.71
CA GLY A 157 -16.08 6.63 -1.32
C GLY A 157 -15.05 7.69 -1.74
N LEU A 158 -13.87 7.30 -2.24
CA LEU A 158 -12.77 8.23 -2.51
C LEU A 158 -13.18 9.36 -3.47
N GLU A 159 -13.92 9.06 -4.53
CA GLU A 159 -14.41 10.04 -5.51
C GLU A 159 -15.28 11.14 -4.90
N GLN A 160 -15.96 10.83 -3.80
CA GLN A 160 -16.87 11.74 -3.11
C GLN A 160 -16.17 12.50 -1.96
N SER A 161 -14.93 12.14 -1.64
CA SER A 161 -14.18 12.76 -0.54
C SER A 161 -13.88 14.24 -0.82
N SER A 162 -13.85 15.06 0.23
CA SER A 162 -13.33 16.44 0.13
C SER A 162 -11.85 16.43 -0.24
N PHE A 163 -11.08 15.51 0.35
CA PHE A 163 -9.65 15.33 0.07
C PHE A 163 -9.37 15.21 -1.44
N LEU A 164 -10.05 14.31 -2.15
CA LEU A 164 -9.81 14.18 -3.60
C LEU A 164 -10.13 15.50 -4.33
N ARG A 165 -11.25 16.15 -3.98
CA ARG A 165 -11.70 17.38 -4.64
C ARG A 165 -10.81 18.60 -4.36
N GLU A 166 -10.25 18.67 -3.17
CA GLU A 166 -9.52 19.86 -2.67
C GLU A 166 -8.01 19.71 -2.83
N ASP A 167 -7.46 18.50 -2.62
CA ASP A 167 -6.01 18.28 -2.53
C ASP A 167 -5.43 17.53 -3.75
N VAL A 168 -6.25 16.85 -4.55
CA VAL A 168 -5.76 16.03 -5.68
C VAL A 168 -6.22 16.58 -7.04
N LEU A 169 -7.53 16.73 -7.25
CA LEU A 169 -8.09 17.18 -8.54
C LEU A 169 -7.52 18.53 -9.03
N PRO A 170 -7.29 19.54 -8.17
CA PRO A 170 -6.71 20.81 -8.61
C PRO A 170 -5.27 20.70 -9.12
N HIS A 171 -4.57 19.61 -8.79
CA HIS A 171 -3.14 19.42 -9.02
C HIS A 171 -2.80 18.31 -10.03
N LEU A 172 -3.80 17.77 -10.75
CA LEU A 172 -3.59 16.66 -11.69
C LEU A 172 -2.58 16.94 -12.81
N THR A 173 -2.41 18.20 -13.20
CA THR A 173 -1.44 18.62 -14.22
C THR A 173 -0.05 18.93 -13.65
N ALA A 174 0.06 19.13 -12.33
CA ALA A 174 1.34 19.38 -11.66
C ALA A 174 2.23 18.14 -11.71
N GLU A 175 3.55 18.33 -11.74
CA GLU A 175 4.53 17.23 -11.77
C GLU A 175 4.42 16.33 -10.54
N THR A 176 4.29 16.95 -9.36
CA THR A 176 4.05 16.30 -8.08
C THR A 176 2.89 16.98 -7.37
N LEU A 177 2.27 16.27 -6.42
CA LEU A 177 1.29 16.88 -5.52
C LEU A 177 2.01 17.75 -4.47
N PRO A 178 1.36 18.79 -3.93
CA PRO A 178 1.99 19.70 -2.97
C PRO A 178 2.59 18.98 -1.76
N TYR A 179 1.86 18.00 -1.22
CA TYR A 179 2.28 17.23 -0.05
C TYR A 179 3.35 16.16 -0.36
N GLU A 180 3.68 15.91 -1.63
CA GLU A 180 4.84 15.07 -2.00
C GLU A 180 6.15 15.88 -1.98
N ALA A 181 6.08 17.21 -2.02
CA ALA A 181 7.25 18.10 -2.06
C ALA A 181 7.69 18.58 -0.66
N GLU A 182 6.95 18.23 0.39
CA GLU A 182 7.22 18.63 1.78
C GLU A 182 8.17 17.67 2.53
N GLU A 183 8.83 16.73 1.83
CA GLU A 183 9.83 15.81 2.39
C GLU A 183 11.27 16.33 2.32
#